data_AF-A0A0C1K107-F1
#
_entry.id   AF-A0A0C1K107-F1
#
_cell.length_a   1.000
_cell.length_b   1.000
_cell.length_c   1.000
_cell.angle_alpha   90.00
_cell.angle_beta   90.00
_cell.angle_gamma   90.00
#
_symmetry.space_group_name_H-M   'P 1'
#
loop_
_entity.id
_entity.type
_entity.pdbx_description
1 polymer ?
#
loop_
_entity_poly.entity_id
_entity_poly.type
_entity_poly.pdbx_seq_one_letter_code
_entity_poly.pdbx_strand_id
1 'polypeptide(L)'
;MDLEQLNSIREQLNEWINVFKANLGRSERVHWCRLYISGLILDGERKSIEPMAKRLPGGNEQAIQQFVNQSPWDHAAMQQQLAKHMAQSMRVKKEYLF
;
A
#
# COMPACT_ATOMS: atom_id res chain seq x y z
N MET A 1 -13.95 -5.39 13.73
CA MET A 1 -13.64 -6.00 12.43
C MET A 1 -13.33 -7.46 12.70
N ASP A 2 -14.02 -8.39 12.04
CA ASP A 2 -13.74 -9.82 12.21
C ASP A 2 -12.47 -10.25 11.44
N LEU A 3 -11.99 -11.48 11.68
CA LEU A 3 -10.76 -12.00 11.07
C LEU A 3 -10.90 -12.25 9.56
N GLU A 4 -12.10 -12.59 9.07
CA GLU A 4 -12.35 -12.82 7.64
C GLU A 4 -12.34 -11.51 6.85
N GLN A 5 -12.98 -10.48 7.39
CA GLN A 5 -12.95 -9.12 6.88
C GLN A 5 -11.52 -8.57 6.84
N LEU A 6 -10.74 -8.79 7.91
CA LEU A 6 -9.33 -8.38 7.95
C LEU A 6 -8.52 -9.07 6.85
N ASN A 7 -8.71 -10.37 6.65
CA ASN A 7 -8.02 -11.13 5.60
C ASN A 7 -8.45 -10.69 4.19
N SER A 8 -9.73 -10.46 3.95
CA SER A 8 -10.23 -9.97 2.66
C SER A 8 -9.71 -8.57 2.34
N ILE A 9 -9.70 -7.67 3.31
CA ILE A 9 -9.11 -6.33 3.14
C ILE A 9 -7.61 -6.43 2.82
N ARG A 10 -6.90 -7.34 3.50
CA ARG A 10 -5.47 -7.58 3.23
C ARG A 10 -5.25 -8.11 1.81
N GLU A 11 -6.08 -9.02 1.32
CA GLU A 11 -6.01 -9.56 -0.04
C GLU A 11 -6.30 -8.49 -1.09
N GLN A 12 -7.38 -7.71 -0.92
CA GLN A 12 -7.70 -6.60 -1.82
C GLN A 12 -6.58 -5.56 -1.86
N LEU A 13 -6.03 -5.19 -0.69
CA LEU A 13 -4.88 -4.30 -0.62
C LEU A 13 -3.68 -4.91 -1.35
N ASN A 14 -3.47 -6.20 -1.20
CA ASN A 14 -2.37 -6.89 -1.85
C ASN A 14 -2.49 -6.89 -3.37
N GLU A 15 -3.68 -7.10 -3.90
CA GLU A 15 -3.97 -7.02 -5.33
C GLU A 15 -3.82 -5.60 -5.86
N TRP A 16 -4.31 -4.61 -5.11
CA TRP A 16 -4.15 -3.20 -5.46
C TRP A 16 -2.67 -2.81 -5.56
N ILE A 17 -1.83 -3.23 -4.61
CA ILE A 17 -0.39 -2.96 -4.63
C ILE A 17 0.29 -3.65 -5.83
N ASN A 18 -0.21 -4.80 -6.28
CA ASN A 18 0.36 -5.49 -7.45
C ASN A 18 0.30 -4.66 -8.73
N VAL A 19 -0.67 -3.74 -8.85
CA VAL A 19 -0.73 -2.78 -9.96
C VAL A 19 0.59 -2.01 -10.06
N PHE A 20 1.17 -1.62 -8.93
CA PHE A 20 2.38 -0.79 -8.85
C PHE A 20 3.69 -1.57 -8.89
N LYS A 21 3.64 -2.90 -8.96
CA LYS A 21 4.81 -3.78 -8.83
C LYS A 21 5.92 -3.45 -9.82
N ALA A 22 5.57 -3.13 -11.07
CA ALA A 22 6.54 -2.76 -12.11
C ALA A 22 7.36 -1.51 -11.73
N ASN A 23 6.73 -0.53 -11.09
CA ASN A 23 7.38 0.71 -10.66
C ASN A 23 8.10 0.56 -9.31
N LEU A 24 7.64 -0.33 -8.42
CA LEU A 24 8.33 -0.67 -7.17
C LEU A 24 9.60 -1.50 -7.44
N GLY A 25 9.59 -2.32 -8.50
CA GLY A 25 10.74 -3.12 -8.93
C GLY A 25 10.97 -4.34 -8.03
N ARG A 26 11.98 -4.27 -7.15
CA ARG A 26 12.42 -5.42 -6.34
C ARG A 26 11.29 -5.93 -5.42
N SER A 27 11.22 -7.25 -5.27
CA SER A 27 10.23 -7.93 -4.40
C SER A 27 10.23 -7.41 -2.96
N GLU A 28 11.41 -7.08 -2.44
CA GLU A 28 11.57 -6.48 -1.11
C GLU A 28 10.86 -5.13 -0.97
N ARG A 29 10.94 -4.25 -1.97
CA ARG A 29 10.24 -2.96 -1.95
C ARG A 29 8.72 -3.15 -2.00
N VAL A 30 8.26 -4.15 -2.74
CA VAL A 30 6.85 -4.53 -2.77
C VAL A 30 6.39 -5.03 -1.39
N HIS A 31 7.23 -5.81 -0.70
CA HIS A 31 6.96 -6.28 0.66
C HIS A 31 6.86 -5.12 1.65
N TRP A 32 7.84 -4.21 1.69
CA TRP A 32 7.82 -3.06 2.60
C TRP A 32 6.70 -2.06 2.26
N CYS A 33 6.36 -1.90 0.98
CA CYS A 33 5.18 -1.12 0.55
C CYS A 33 3.88 -1.70 1.14
N ARG A 34 3.69 -3.03 1.08
CA ARG A 34 2.52 -3.70 1.70
C ARG A 34 2.44 -3.43 3.18
N LEU A 35 3.54 -3.58 3.90
CA LEU A 35 3.58 -3.33 5.34
C LEU A 35 3.31 -1.86 5.67
N TYR A 36 3.94 -0.94 4.94
CA TYR A 36 3.73 0.50 5.13
C TYR A 36 2.27 0.91 4.91
N ILE A 37 1.66 0.51 3.80
CA ILE A 37 0.26 0.87 3.50
C ILE A 37 -0.71 0.18 4.45
N SER A 38 -0.49 -1.10 4.78
CA SER A 38 -1.29 -1.81 5.78
C SER A 38 -1.25 -1.07 7.11
N GLY A 39 -0.07 -0.62 7.52
CA GLY A 39 0.08 0.19 8.72
C GLY A 39 -0.62 1.54 8.62
N LEU A 40 -0.59 2.24 7.49
CA LEU A 40 -1.30 3.52 7.34
C LEU A 40 -2.83 3.38 7.42
N ILE A 41 -3.38 2.26 6.96
CA ILE A 41 -4.83 2.01 6.94
C ILE A 41 -5.32 1.47 8.28
N LEU A 42 -4.49 0.65 8.97
CA LEU A 42 -4.84 0.15 10.30
C LEU A 42 -4.94 1.31 11.29
N ASP A 43 -6.06 1.33 12.01
CA ASP A 43 -6.39 2.38 12.97
C ASP A 43 -5.30 2.49 14.05
N GLY A 44 -4.87 3.71 14.34
CA GLY A 44 -3.79 3.97 15.30
C GLY A 44 -3.58 5.47 15.52
N GLU A 45 -3.34 5.84 16.78
CA GLU A 45 -3.27 7.24 17.22
C GLU A 45 -2.19 8.07 16.51
N ARG A 46 -1.12 7.42 16.02
CA ARG A 46 0.03 8.10 15.40
C ARG A 46 0.43 7.46 14.08
N LYS A 47 0.46 8.28 13.02
CA LYS A 47 0.96 7.93 11.68
C LYS A 47 2.49 8.00 11.58
N SER A 48 3.22 7.57 12.62
CA SER A 48 4.69 7.47 12.56
C SER A 48 5.14 6.03 12.29
N ILE A 49 6.35 5.88 11.73
CA ILE A 49 6.88 4.59 11.25
C ILE A 49 7.15 3.62 12.42
N GLU A 50 7.66 4.12 13.55
CA GLU A 50 7.95 3.32 14.75
C GLU A 50 6.72 2.59 15.32
N PRO A 51 5.62 3.26 15.75
CA PRO A 51 4.44 2.58 16.29
C PRO A 51 3.77 1.71 15.24
N MET A 52 3.89 2.07 13.96
CA MET A 52 3.40 1.26 12.85
C MET A 52 4.18 -0.04 12.68
N ALA A 53 5.50 -0.02 12.76
CA ALA A 53 6.33 -1.22 12.68
C ALA A 53 6.06 -2.15 13.87
N LYS A 54 5.89 -1.60 15.08
CA LYS A 54 5.66 -2.38 16.30
C LYS A 54 4.35 -3.18 16.30
N ARG A 55 3.30 -2.71 15.61
CA ARG A 55 1.99 -3.38 15.55
C ARG A 55 1.85 -4.38 14.39
N LEU A 56 2.69 -4.27 13.36
CA LEU A 56 2.60 -5.14 12.18
C LEU A 56 3.38 -6.43 12.41
N PRO A 57 2.81 -7.61 12.12
CA PRO A 57 3.56 -8.85 12.10
C PRO A 57 4.73 -8.74 11.11
N GLY A 58 5.96 -8.91 11.59
CA GLY A 58 7.18 -8.75 10.77
C GLY A 58 7.54 -7.29 10.44
N GLY A 59 6.94 -6.31 11.12
CA GLY A 59 7.29 -4.90 10.95
C GLY A 59 8.74 -4.62 11.38
N ASN A 60 9.48 -3.91 10.52
CA ASN A 60 10.83 -3.45 10.80
C ASN A 60 10.87 -1.93 10.51
N GLU A 61 11.05 -1.15 11.57
CA GLU A 61 11.05 0.31 11.49
C GLU A 61 12.09 0.83 10.50
N GLN A 62 13.32 0.35 10.63
CA GLN A 62 14.43 0.77 9.78
C GLN A 62 14.19 0.42 8.32
N ALA A 63 13.68 -0.78 8.03
CA ALA A 63 13.40 -1.20 6.67
C ALA A 63 12.23 -0.41 6.04
N ILE A 64 11.18 -0.12 6.81
CA ILE A 64 10.07 0.73 6.36
C ILE A 64 10.57 2.16 6.13
N GLN A 65 11.43 2.69 7.01
CA GLN A 65 11.99 4.03 6.87
C GLN A 65 12.91 4.12 5.64
N GLN A 66 13.77 3.12 5.41
CA GLN A 66 14.59 3.04 4.20
C GLN A 66 13.72 2.91 2.95
N PHE A 67 12.64 2.13 3.02
CA PHE A 67 11.71 2.02 1.91
C PHE A 67 11.13 3.39 1.52
N VAL A 68 10.62 4.15 2.48
CA VAL A 68 9.99 5.46 2.23
C VAL A 68 11.00 6.51 1.78
N ASN A 69 12.17 6.57 2.42
CA ASN A 69 13.11 7.69 2.25
C ASN A 69 14.22 7.44 1.23
N GLN A 70 14.60 6.19 0.98
CA GLN A 70 15.82 5.85 0.24
C GLN A 70 15.58 4.93 -0.96
N SER A 71 14.35 4.47 -1.19
CA SER A 71 14.08 3.64 -2.36
C SER A 71 14.18 4.48 -3.65
N PRO A 72 14.90 4.01 -4.69
CA PRO A 72 15.05 4.71 -5.97
C PRO A 72 13.90 4.40 -6.94
N TRP A 73 12.65 4.52 -6.49
CA TRP A 73 11.47 4.36 -7.36
C TRP A 73 11.14 5.70 -8.01
N ASP A 74 10.68 5.65 -9.26
CA ASP A 74 10.30 6.85 -10.00
C ASP A 74 8.95 7.37 -9.47
N HIS A 75 9.00 8.49 -8.75
CA HIS A 75 7.82 9.14 -8.19
C HIS A 75 6.82 9.59 -9.26
N ALA A 76 7.29 10.09 -10.41
CA ALA A 76 6.42 10.56 -11.48
C ALA A 76 5.71 9.38 -12.15
N ALA A 77 6.44 8.30 -12.43
CA ALA A 77 5.84 7.07 -12.96
C ALA A 77 4.81 6.46 -12.00
N MET A 78 5.10 6.46 -10.69
CA MET A 78 4.15 5.99 -9.68
C MET A 78 2.89 6.86 -9.61
N GLN A 79 3.04 8.19 -9.59
CA GLN A 79 1.91 9.12 -9.58
C GLN A 79 1.05 8.99 -10.84
N GLN A 80 1.67 8.86 -12.01
CA GLN A 80 0.93 8.67 -13.27
C GLN A 80 0.14 7.35 -13.26
N GLN A 81 0.75 6.28 -12.75
CA GLN A 81 0.06 4.99 -12.63
C GLN A 81 -1.10 5.07 -11.64
N LEU A 82 -0.94 5.76 -10.51
CA LEU A 82 -2.00 5.97 -9.53
C LEU A 82 -3.16 6.75 -10.14
N ALA A 83 -2.87 7.84 -10.85
CA ALA A 83 -3.89 8.65 -11.53
C ALA A 83 -4.67 7.83 -12.57
N LYS A 84 -3.97 7.01 -13.39
CA LYS A 84 -4.60 6.10 -14.35
C LYS A 84 -5.51 5.08 -13.66
N HIS A 85 -5.03 4.45 -12.60
CA HIS A 85 -5.80 3.47 -11.86
C HIS A 85 -7.05 4.08 -11.22
N MET A 86 -6.92 5.26 -10.56
CA MET A 86 -8.05 5.98 -9.99
C MET A 86 -9.08 6.38 -11.05
N ALA A 87 -8.64 6.91 -12.20
CA ALA A 87 -9.53 7.28 -13.29
C ALA A 87 -10.33 6.08 -13.82
N GLN A 88 -9.70 4.90 -13.93
CA GLN A 88 -10.37 3.65 -14.31
C GLN A 88 -11.40 3.22 -13.25
N SER A 89 -11.01 3.17 -11.98
CA SER A 89 -11.92 2.79 -10.89
C SER A 89 -13.11 3.73 -10.74
N MET A 90 -12.92 5.03 -11.00
CA MET A 90 -14.01 6.02 -10.99
C MET A 90 -14.94 5.90 -12.21
N ARG A 91 -14.41 5.49 -13.37
CA ARG A 91 -15.22 5.24 -14.58
C ARG A 91 -16.14 4.04 -14.40
N VAL A 92 -15.62 2.95 -13.84
CA VAL A 92 -16.39 1.73 -13.56
C VAL A 92 -17.55 2.02 -12.60
N LYS A 93 -17.35 2.83 -11.54
CA LYS A 93 -18.44 3.19 -10.62
C LYS A 93 -19.57 4.00 -11.26
N LYS A 94 -19.30 4.74 -12.34
CA LYS A 94 -20.34 5.47 -13.09
C LYS A 94 -21.22 4.56 -13.95
N GLU A 95 -20.72 3.41 -14.39
CA GLU A 95 -21.49 2.43 -15.18
C GLU A 95 -22.49 1.62 -14.34
N TYR A 96 -22.33 1.60 -13.00
CA TYR A 96 -23.27 0.95 -12.07
C TYR A 96 -24.27 1.93 -11.41
N LEU A 97 -24.31 3.20 -11.86
CA LEU A 97 -25.20 4.24 -11.34
C LEU A 97 -26.21 4.72 -12.40
N PHE A 98 -26.77 3.79 -13.17
CA PHE A 98 -27.94 4.02 -14.02
C PHE A 98 -28.93 2.87 -13.91
#